data_AF-M2MMR0-F1
#
_entry.id   AF-M2MMR0-F1
#
_cell.length_a   1.000
_cell.length_b   1.000
_cell.length_c   1.000
_cell.angle_alpha   90.00
_cell.angle_beta   90.00
_cell.angle_gamma   90.00
#
_symmetry.space_group_name_H-M   'P 1'
#
loop_
_entity.id
_entity.type
_entity.pdbx_description
1 polymer ?
#
loop_
_entity_poly.entity_id
_entity_poly.type
_entity_poly.pdbx_seq_one_letter_code
_entity_poly.pdbx_strand_id
1 'polypeptide(L)'
;MAYSTLLLRSILTFCLFSISFVQAYDRRACQAPTRNPLSGCPVGTLLVGLGQKFTSVQSAVLSLGNTTNPATILILPGNYTEQVNVTRQGPLTLLGQTSSPNDASYNVVNIIWHNATGTATTGTYDNAYTSVLTVAPTFNASTTGSGPTGNPVPPGTPFGNLDFRTYNLNFINDYLPYSAGPSLAVSVSYANTGFYYTQFLSYQDTVYIGKLGSAYMYSCIVGGQTDFVYGFGTLWVTESEIQLRGCGGGITAWKGTNTTFENKYGAYIYKSHVAKANSTLNITHECALGRPWNAQHRSIFALSYLDDSIQPNGYIEWSSSDPRVNFNTTMAEFHDFGPGFNLTAREAASNVTIEMTPKEYAPYSTPALVFQYPFSGAFGNVAWIDEYPRA
;
A
#
# COMPACT_ATOMS: atom_id res chain seq x y z
N MET A 1 -58.84 10.80 31.66
CA MET A 1 -57.37 10.65 31.63
C MET A 1 -56.98 10.37 30.19
N ALA A 2 -56.46 11.38 29.50
CA ALA A 2 -56.06 11.29 28.09
C ALA A 2 -54.60 10.86 28.01
N TYR A 3 -54.32 9.78 27.28
CA TYR A 3 -52.97 9.35 26.96
C TYR A 3 -52.40 10.22 25.83
N SER A 4 -51.29 10.90 26.12
CA SER A 4 -50.51 11.66 25.14
C SER A 4 -49.43 10.78 24.55
N THR A 5 -49.51 10.47 23.25
CA THR A 5 -48.46 9.80 22.49
C THR A 5 -47.54 10.84 21.86
N LEU A 6 -46.31 10.93 22.37
CA LEU A 6 -45.22 11.69 21.76
C LEU A 6 -44.66 10.90 20.57
N LEU A 7 -44.88 11.39 19.34
CA LEU A 7 -44.20 10.87 18.14
C LEU A 7 -42.82 11.53 18.02
N LEU A 8 -41.76 10.75 18.28
CA LEU A 8 -40.38 11.11 17.94
C LEU A 8 -40.23 11.04 16.41
N ARG A 9 -40.06 12.20 15.75
CA ARG A 9 -39.66 12.23 14.33
C ARG A 9 -38.16 11.98 14.24
N SER A 10 -37.79 10.78 13.80
CA SER A 10 -36.42 10.47 13.37
C SER A 10 -36.14 11.17 12.05
N ILE A 11 -35.22 12.12 12.04
CA ILE A 11 -34.74 12.77 10.81
C ILE A 11 -33.70 11.83 10.21
N LEU A 12 -34.11 11.04 9.22
CA LEU A 12 -33.20 10.26 8.39
C LEU A 12 -32.40 11.24 7.52
N THR A 13 -31.17 11.57 7.91
CA THR A 13 -30.24 12.31 7.06
C THR A 13 -29.74 11.36 5.98
N PHE A 14 -30.37 11.39 4.80
CA PHE A 14 -29.81 10.73 3.61
C PHE A 14 -28.50 11.42 3.24
N CYS A 15 -27.37 10.78 3.56
CA CYS A 15 -26.09 11.12 2.93
C CYS A 15 -26.21 10.77 1.43
N LEU A 16 -26.44 11.79 0.61
CA LEU A 16 -26.25 11.70 -0.83
C LEU A 16 -24.77 11.44 -1.08
N PHE A 17 -24.39 10.18 -1.33
CA PHE A 17 -23.10 9.85 -1.90
C PHE A 17 -23.04 10.50 -3.28
N SER A 18 -22.24 11.55 -3.40
CA SER A 18 -21.86 12.11 -4.70
C SER A 18 -20.97 11.07 -5.37
N ILE A 19 -21.56 10.27 -6.25
CA ILE A 19 -20.83 9.42 -7.19
C ILE A 19 -20.02 10.37 -8.07
N SER A 20 -18.75 10.56 -7.71
CA SER A 20 -17.81 11.30 -8.54
C SER A 20 -17.54 10.43 -9.75
N PHE A 21 -18.24 10.71 -10.86
CA PHE A 21 -17.97 10.07 -12.13
C PHE A 21 -16.56 10.44 -12.57
N VAL A 22 -15.60 9.54 -12.38
CA VAL A 22 -14.34 9.58 -13.14
C VAL A 22 -14.75 9.48 -14.60
N GLN A 23 -14.50 10.54 -15.38
CA GLN A 23 -14.83 10.55 -16.80
C GLN A 23 -14.15 9.34 -17.45
N ALA A 24 -14.92 8.44 -18.05
CA ALA A 24 -14.34 7.31 -18.77
C ALA A 24 -13.48 7.85 -19.93
N TYR A 25 -12.21 7.45 -19.96
CA TYR A 25 -11.26 7.77 -21.02
C TYR A 25 -10.45 6.54 -21.37
N ASP A 26 -9.90 6.52 -22.59
CA ASP A 26 -8.99 5.47 -23.00
C ASP A 26 -7.62 5.70 -22.35
N ARG A 27 -7.35 4.93 -21.27
CA ARG A 27 -6.09 5.01 -20.53
C ARG A 27 -4.88 4.72 -21.42
N ARG A 28 -4.98 3.75 -22.33
CA ARG A 28 -3.90 3.41 -23.28
C ARG A 28 -3.61 4.57 -24.20
N ALA A 29 -4.64 5.24 -24.72
CA ALA A 29 -4.46 6.42 -25.55
C ALA A 29 -3.78 7.56 -24.78
N CYS A 30 -4.24 7.86 -23.57
CA CYS A 30 -3.67 8.93 -22.74
C CYS A 30 -2.21 8.68 -22.33
N GLN A 31 -1.84 7.43 -22.01
CA GLN A 31 -0.48 7.09 -21.63
C GLN A 31 0.46 6.89 -22.82
N ALA A 32 -0.05 6.84 -24.06
CA ALA A 32 0.78 6.56 -25.23
C ALA A 32 1.79 7.70 -25.52
N PRO A 33 3.04 7.38 -25.86
CA PRO A 33 3.99 8.37 -26.33
C PRO A 33 3.57 8.87 -27.71
N THR A 34 3.08 10.12 -27.78
CA THR A 34 2.65 10.75 -29.04
C THR A 34 3.23 12.16 -29.18
N ARG A 35 3.12 12.77 -30.38
CA ARG A 35 3.56 14.16 -30.62
C ARG A 35 2.81 15.19 -29.77
N ASN A 36 1.55 14.92 -29.44
CA ASN A 36 0.75 15.71 -28.51
C ASN A 36 0.47 14.85 -27.28
N PRO A 37 1.29 14.95 -26.21
CA PRO A 37 1.23 14.01 -25.10
C PRO A 37 -0.14 13.88 -24.41
N LEU A 38 -0.97 14.92 -24.45
CA LEU A 38 -2.30 14.90 -23.84
C LEU A 38 -3.39 14.32 -24.74
N SER A 39 -3.04 13.85 -25.94
CA SER A 39 -3.98 13.20 -26.85
C SER A 39 -4.58 11.95 -26.19
N GLY A 40 -5.91 11.88 -26.11
CA GLY A 40 -6.62 10.77 -25.45
C GLY A 40 -6.77 10.90 -23.93
N CYS A 41 -6.18 11.93 -23.31
CA CYS A 41 -6.35 12.20 -21.90
C CYS A 41 -7.66 12.93 -21.59
N PRO A 42 -8.19 12.81 -20.35
CA PRO A 42 -9.30 13.63 -19.88
C PRO A 42 -9.02 15.12 -20.06
N VAL A 43 -10.06 15.89 -20.36
CA VAL A 43 -9.95 17.36 -20.47
C VAL A 43 -9.48 17.93 -19.13
N GLY A 44 -8.49 18.83 -19.19
CA GLY A 44 -7.90 19.43 -17.98
C GLY A 44 -6.77 18.60 -17.35
N THR A 45 -6.34 17.50 -17.97
CA THR A 45 -5.15 16.76 -17.53
C THR A 45 -3.93 17.67 -17.50
N LEU A 46 -3.24 17.72 -16.36
CA LEU A 46 -1.97 18.43 -16.24
C LEU A 46 -0.84 17.60 -16.83
N LEU A 47 0.14 18.26 -17.46
CA LEU A 47 1.31 17.60 -18.03
C LEU A 47 2.56 17.96 -17.23
N VAL A 48 3.30 16.94 -16.80
CA VAL A 48 4.59 17.07 -16.10
C VAL A 48 5.70 16.54 -16.99
N GLY A 49 6.79 17.28 -17.12
CA GLY A 49 8.00 16.82 -17.80
C GLY A 49 8.97 17.94 -18.16
N LEU A 50 10.14 17.57 -18.67
CA LEU A 50 11.14 18.54 -19.10
C LEU A 50 10.57 19.46 -20.19
N GLY A 51 10.74 20.77 -20.01
CA GLY A 51 10.23 21.79 -20.94
C GLY A 51 8.71 22.01 -20.88
N GLN A 52 8.00 21.37 -19.95
CA GLN A 52 6.57 21.60 -19.71
C GLN A 52 6.34 22.66 -18.63
N LYS A 53 5.09 23.11 -18.50
CA LYS A 53 4.68 24.07 -17.45
C LYS A 53 5.05 23.58 -16.05
N PHE A 54 4.88 22.28 -15.80
CA PHE A 54 5.30 21.63 -14.57
C PHE A 54 6.50 20.74 -14.88
N THR A 55 7.63 21.01 -14.24
CA THR A 55 8.85 20.21 -14.37
C THR A 55 8.99 19.20 -13.22
N SER A 56 8.12 19.27 -12.22
CA SER A 56 8.07 18.38 -11.06
C SER A 56 6.62 17.92 -10.81
N VAL A 57 6.47 16.67 -10.37
CA VAL A 57 5.17 16.08 -10.01
C VAL A 57 4.58 16.83 -8.82
N GLN A 58 5.41 17.16 -7.81
CA GLN A 58 4.92 17.87 -6.62
C GLN A 58 4.36 19.26 -6.97
N SER A 59 5.00 20.00 -7.87
CA SER A 59 4.51 21.31 -8.30
C SER A 59 3.15 21.23 -9.00
N ALA A 60 2.91 20.18 -9.79
CA ALA A 60 1.62 19.94 -10.44
C ALA A 60 0.55 19.56 -9.40
N VAL A 61 0.87 18.70 -8.44
CA VAL A 61 -0.04 18.33 -7.33
C VAL A 61 -0.46 19.57 -6.54
N LEU A 62 0.50 20.44 -6.17
CA LEU A 62 0.22 21.67 -5.43
C LEU A 62 -0.69 22.63 -6.22
N SER A 63 -0.55 22.67 -7.54
CA SER A 63 -1.35 23.56 -8.40
C SER A 63 -2.85 23.24 -8.43
N LEU A 64 -3.24 22.02 -8.05
CA LEU A 64 -4.64 21.58 -8.00
C LEU A 64 -5.40 22.14 -6.78
N GLY A 65 -4.66 22.58 -5.76
CA GLY A 65 -5.23 23.03 -4.49
C GLY A 65 -5.97 21.92 -3.71
N ASN A 66 -6.53 22.31 -2.57
CA ASN A 66 -7.30 21.41 -1.71
C ASN A 66 -8.79 21.47 -2.06
N THR A 67 -9.17 20.76 -3.13
CA THR A 67 -10.54 20.66 -3.63
C THR A 67 -11.03 19.21 -3.58
N THR A 68 -12.34 19.01 -3.74
CA THR A 68 -12.96 17.68 -3.89
C THR A 68 -13.09 17.23 -5.35
N ASN A 69 -12.76 18.11 -6.31
CA ASN A 69 -12.87 17.81 -7.74
C ASN A 69 -11.83 16.77 -8.18
N PRO A 70 -12.18 15.84 -9.09
CA PRO A 70 -11.21 14.91 -9.64
C PRO A 70 -10.15 15.64 -10.47
N ALA A 71 -8.92 15.13 -10.47
CA ALA A 71 -7.83 15.64 -11.30
C ALA A 71 -6.98 14.50 -11.86
N THR A 72 -6.42 14.73 -13.05
CA THR A 72 -5.49 13.79 -13.71
C THR A 72 -4.19 14.51 -14.03
N ILE A 73 -3.06 13.84 -13.79
CA ILE A 73 -1.72 14.33 -14.14
C ILE A 73 -1.05 13.25 -14.99
N LEU A 74 -0.67 13.59 -16.22
CA LEU A 74 0.21 12.78 -17.06
C LEU A 74 1.66 13.21 -16.85
N ILE A 75 2.53 12.25 -16.60
CA ILE A 75 3.95 12.45 -16.30
C ILE A 75 4.77 11.83 -17.43
N LEU A 76 5.58 12.64 -18.10
CA LEU A 76 6.45 12.21 -19.18
C LEU A 76 7.65 11.40 -18.68
N PRO A 77 8.27 10.55 -19.53
CA PRO A 77 9.42 9.73 -19.16
C PRO A 77 10.56 10.56 -18.58
N GLY A 78 11.20 10.04 -17.55
CA GLY A 78 12.30 10.73 -16.88
C GLY A 78 12.48 10.33 -15.43
N ASN A 79 13.57 10.85 -14.84
CA ASN A 79 13.87 10.72 -13.43
C ASN A 79 13.55 12.04 -12.73
N TYR A 80 12.70 11.97 -11.71
CA TYR A 80 12.24 13.09 -10.91
C TYR A 80 12.73 12.88 -9.48
N THR A 81 13.83 13.54 -9.10
CA THR A 81 14.34 13.46 -7.73
C THR A 81 13.56 14.42 -6.82
N GLU A 82 12.48 13.92 -6.23
CA GLU A 82 11.58 14.71 -5.37
C GLU A 82 10.77 13.80 -4.43
N GLN A 83 10.19 14.39 -3.39
CA GLN A 83 9.10 13.77 -2.62
C GLN A 83 7.76 14.33 -3.10
N VAL A 84 6.77 13.45 -3.27
CA VAL A 84 5.41 13.79 -3.68
C VAL A 84 4.46 13.62 -2.49
N ASN A 85 3.86 14.73 -2.04
CA ASN A 85 2.94 14.77 -0.91
C ASN A 85 1.54 15.18 -1.38
N VAL A 86 0.59 14.26 -1.21
CA VAL A 86 -0.82 14.42 -1.58
C VAL A 86 -1.67 14.59 -0.34
N THR A 87 -2.04 15.83 -0.04
CA THR A 87 -2.89 16.20 1.11
C THR A 87 -4.34 16.48 0.75
N ARG A 88 -4.66 16.59 -0.54
CA ARG A 88 -6.00 16.91 -1.04
C ARG A 88 -6.97 15.74 -0.87
N GLN A 89 -8.23 16.05 -0.59
CA GLN A 89 -9.29 15.04 -0.45
C GLN A 89 -9.85 14.54 -1.78
N GLY A 90 -9.93 15.42 -2.79
CA GLY A 90 -10.50 15.10 -4.09
C GLY A 90 -9.72 14.03 -4.84
N PRO A 91 -10.38 13.18 -5.65
CA PRO A 91 -9.72 12.13 -6.42
C PRO A 91 -8.54 12.67 -7.23
N LEU A 92 -7.46 11.90 -7.28
CA LEU A 92 -6.25 12.26 -8.03
C LEU A 92 -5.70 11.02 -8.73
N THR A 93 -5.60 11.08 -10.06
CA THR A 93 -4.93 10.04 -10.85
C THR A 93 -3.60 10.56 -11.38
N LEU A 94 -2.51 9.85 -11.06
CA LEU A 94 -1.19 10.06 -11.66
C LEU A 94 -0.93 8.99 -12.71
N LEU A 95 -0.61 9.39 -13.93
CA LEU A 95 -0.34 8.51 -15.07
C LEU A 95 1.11 8.67 -15.50
N GLY A 96 1.87 7.59 -15.53
CA GLY A 96 3.16 7.56 -16.22
C GLY A 96 2.94 7.33 -17.72
N GLN A 97 3.58 8.12 -18.58
CA GLN A 97 3.61 7.83 -20.00
C GLN A 97 4.35 6.49 -20.25
N THR A 98 3.75 5.62 -21.05
CA THR A 98 4.30 4.30 -21.36
C THR A 98 3.72 3.76 -22.67
N SER A 99 4.52 2.96 -23.39
CA SER A 99 4.05 2.13 -24.50
C SER A 99 3.40 0.81 -24.05
N SER A 100 3.59 0.45 -22.78
CA SER A 100 3.21 -0.84 -22.19
C SER A 100 2.32 -0.64 -20.96
N PRO A 101 1.09 -0.12 -21.13
CA PRO A 101 0.23 0.29 -20.01
C PRO A 101 -0.23 -0.87 -19.11
N ASN A 102 -0.03 -2.12 -19.52
CA ASN A 102 -0.41 -3.32 -18.78
C ASN A 102 0.80 -4.11 -18.25
N ASP A 103 1.99 -3.50 -18.21
CA ASP A 103 3.20 -4.16 -17.74
C ASP A 103 4.09 -3.16 -16.99
N ALA A 104 4.21 -3.37 -15.67
CA ALA A 104 5.00 -2.51 -14.80
C ALA A 104 6.50 -2.55 -15.13
N SER A 105 7.02 -3.65 -15.70
CA SER A 105 8.46 -3.81 -15.97
C SER A 105 8.99 -2.85 -17.03
N TYR A 106 8.10 -2.27 -17.85
CA TYR A 106 8.42 -1.30 -18.90
C TYR A 106 8.12 0.16 -18.49
N ASN A 107 7.84 0.43 -17.20
CA ASN A 107 7.66 1.78 -16.72
C ASN A 107 8.94 2.62 -16.92
N VAL A 108 8.79 3.83 -17.45
CA VAL A 108 9.89 4.75 -17.78
C VAL A 108 9.84 6.08 -17.02
N VAL A 109 8.94 6.19 -16.05
CA VAL A 109 8.79 7.36 -15.18
C VAL A 109 9.21 6.98 -13.77
N ASN A 110 10.33 7.55 -13.31
CA ASN A 110 10.90 7.27 -12.00
C ASN A 110 10.80 8.51 -11.11
N ILE A 111 10.13 8.38 -9.97
CA ILE A 111 10.11 9.38 -8.90
C ILE A 111 11.03 8.83 -7.80
N ILE A 112 12.08 9.57 -7.48
CA ILE A 112 13.25 9.06 -6.76
C ILE A 112 13.53 9.92 -5.54
N TRP A 113 13.84 9.30 -4.41
CA TRP A 113 14.35 9.97 -3.23
C TRP A 113 15.49 9.17 -2.58
N HIS A 114 16.34 9.84 -1.81
CA HIS A 114 17.56 9.25 -1.27
C HIS A 114 17.65 9.51 0.23
N ASN A 115 16.84 8.82 1.04
CA ASN A 115 16.83 9.08 2.49
C ASN A 115 16.45 7.86 3.32
N ALA A 116 17.05 7.76 4.52
CA ALA A 116 16.69 6.77 5.52
C ALA A 116 16.71 7.35 6.95
N THR A 117 15.92 6.77 7.85
CA THR A 117 15.98 7.04 9.30
C THR A 117 16.90 6.06 10.03
N GLY A 118 17.17 6.30 11.31
CA GLY A 118 17.99 5.38 12.13
C GLY A 118 19.50 5.53 11.95
N THR A 119 19.96 6.54 11.22
CA THR A 119 21.38 6.89 11.10
C THR A 119 21.85 7.80 12.25
N ALA A 120 23.15 8.06 12.37
CA ALA A 120 23.66 9.03 13.37
C ALA A 120 23.03 10.43 13.22
N THR A 121 22.66 10.82 11.99
CA THR A 121 22.06 12.13 11.69
C THR A 121 20.53 12.13 11.69
N THR A 122 19.89 10.98 11.41
CA THR A 122 18.43 10.84 11.28
C THR A 122 17.80 9.95 12.36
N GLY A 123 18.56 9.60 13.41
CA GLY A 123 18.16 8.64 14.43
C GLY A 123 16.95 9.03 15.26
N THR A 124 16.56 10.31 15.26
CA THR A 124 15.36 10.82 15.95
C THR A 124 14.18 11.09 15.01
N TYR A 125 14.37 10.96 13.70
CA TYR A 125 13.33 11.24 12.71
C TYR A 125 12.38 10.05 12.55
N ASP A 126 11.09 10.34 12.36
CA ASP A 126 10.12 9.32 11.99
C ASP A 126 10.30 8.90 10.53
N ASN A 127 10.00 7.64 10.21
CA ASN A 127 10.17 7.07 8.87
C ASN A 127 9.40 7.86 7.79
N ALA A 128 8.32 8.57 8.16
CA ALA A 128 7.56 9.44 7.26
C ALA A 128 8.41 10.50 6.53
N TYR A 129 9.56 10.91 7.09
CA TYR A 129 10.48 11.86 6.41
C TYR A 129 11.20 11.26 5.20
N THR A 130 11.17 9.94 5.03
CA THR A 130 11.92 9.24 3.97
C THR A 130 11.05 8.89 2.76
N SER A 131 9.73 9.03 2.86
CA SER A 131 8.82 8.55 1.83
C SER A 131 8.97 9.30 0.52
N VAL A 132 9.03 8.57 -0.60
CA VAL A 132 8.97 9.16 -1.95
C VAL A 132 7.56 9.67 -2.24
N LEU A 133 6.54 8.85 -2.00
CA LEU A 133 5.13 9.23 -2.11
C LEU A 133 4.45 9.19 -0.75
N THR A 134 3.84 10.30 -0.32
CA THR A 134 2.97 10.35 0.85
C THR A 134 1.55 10.72 0.45
N VAL A 135 0.58 9.86 0.75
CA VAL A 135 -0.85 10.15 0.61
C VAL A 135 -1.47 10.18 2.00
N ALA A 136 -1.62 11.38 2.54
CA ALA A 136 -2.16 11.61 3.88
C ALA A 136 -2.71 13.04 4.01
N PRO A 137 -3.77 13.27 4.79
CA PRO A 137 -4.37 14.61 4.96
C PRO A 137 -3.39 15.60 5.64
N THR A 138 -2.47 15.10 6.45
CA THR A 138 -1.44 15.88 7.14
C THR A 138 -0.18 15.04 7.32
N PHE A 139 0.97 15.68 7.53
CA PHE A 139 2.21 14.98 7.88
C PHE A 139 2.09 14.19 9.20
N ASN A 140 1.42 14.73 10.22
CA ASN A 140 1.23 14.01 11.48
C ASN A 140 0.46 12.69 11.28
N ALA A 141 -0.50 12.65 10.35
CA ALA A 141 -1.22 11.43 10.00
C ALA A 141 -0.33 10.38 9.29
N SER A 142 0.72 10.80 8.58
CA SER A 142 1.66 9.87 7.93
C SER A 142 2.75 9.34 8.86
N THR A 143 2.92 9.90 10.06
CA THR A 143 3.94 9.40 11.00
C THR A 143 3.67 7.96 11.42
N THR A 144 4.74 7.21 11.62
CA THR A 144 4.69 5.76 11.86
C THR A 144 4.34 5.45 13.31
N GLY A 145 5.11 6.05 14.21
CA GLY A 145 5.06 5.76 15.65
C GLY A 145 5.33 4.29 15.99
N SER A 146 5.21 3.95 17.26
CA SER A 146 5.40 2.58 17.77
C SER A 146 4.12 2.02 18.38
N GLY A 147 4.07 0.69 18.54
CA GLY A 147 2.93 0.00 19.16
C GLY A 147 1.62 0.12 18.37
N PRO A 148 0.51 -0.39 18.92
CA PRO A 148 -0.75 -0.53 18.19
C PRO A 148 -1.46 0.81 17.94
N THR A 149 -1.12 1.87 18.68
CA THR A 149 -1.74 3.20 18.55
C THR A 149 -1.05 4.06 17.49
N GLY A 150 0.26 3.89 17.29
CA GLY A 150 1.09 4.84 16.54
C GLY A 150 1.15 6.21 17.23
N ASN A 151 1.62 7.21 16.50
CA ASN A 151 1.66 8.57 17.01
C ASN A 151 0.24 9.18 17.07
N PRO A 152 -0.05 10.03 18.08
CA PRO A 152 -1.31 10.75 18.14
C PRO A 152 -1.53 11.63 16.91
N VAL A 153 -2.69 11.50 16.30
CA VAL A 153 -3.15 12.38 15.21
C VAL A 153 -4.11 13.40 15.82
N PRO A 154 -4.00 14.71 15.50
CA PRO A 154 -4.86 15.74 16.09
C PRO A 154 -6.36 15.41 15.98
N PRO A 155 -7.16 15.63 17.04
CA PRO A 155 -8.60 15.47 16.99
C PRO A 155 -9.21 16.27 15.83
N GLY A 156 -10.16 15.67 15.11
CA GLY A 156 -10.81 16.31 13.96
C GLY A 156 -9.99 16.30 12.65
N THR A 157 -8.83 15.61 12.61
CA THR A 157 -8.11 15.39 11.35
C THR A 157 -9.04 14.70 10.34
N PRO A 158 -9.29 15.31 9.17
CA PRO A 158 -10.21 14.75 8.19
C PRO A 158 -9.62 13.49 7.56
N PHE A 159 -10.47 12.68 6.94
CA PHE A 159 -9.97 11.70 5.97
C PHE A 159 -9.37 12.45 4.77
N GLY A 160 -8.22 11.98 4.30
CA GLY A 160 -7.48 12.51 3.16
C GLY A 160 -8.09 12.10 1.83
N ASN A 161 -7.26 11.66 0.90
CA ASN A 161 -7.71 11.36 -0.45
C ASN A 161 -8.69 10.17 -0.47
N LEU A 162 -9.85 10.39 -1.10
CA LEU A 162 -10.92 9.38 -1.15
C LEU A 162 -10.76 8.37 -2.29
N ASP A 163 -9.95 8.69 -3.30
CA ASP A 163 -9.70 7.89 -4.49
C ASP A 163 -8.42 8.38 -5.19
N PHE A 164 -7.27 8.03 -4.61
CA PHE A 164 -5.97 8.31 -5.22
C PHE A 164 -5.55 7.12 -6.08
N ARG A 165 -5.11 7.38 -7.32
CA ARG A 165 -4.69 6.33 -8.25
C ARG A 165 -3.33 6.63 -8.87
N THR A 166 -2.56 5.58 -9.10
CA THR A 166 -1.37 5.64 -9.97
C THR A 166 -1.42 4.56 -11.03
N TYR A 167 -0.93 4.88 -12.22
CA TYR A 167 -0.70 3.91 -13.28
C TYR A 167 0.71 4.09 -13.86
N ASN A 168 1.49 3.01 -13.93
CA ASN A 168 2.79 2.95 -14.63
C ASN A 168 3.85 3.96 -14.14
N LEU A 169 3.97 4.12 -12.83
CA LEU A 169 5.00 4.94 -12.19
C LEU A 169 5.93 4.06 -11.34
N ASN A 170 7.18 4.49 -11.18
CA ASN A 170 8.13 3.86 -10.26
C ASN A 170 8.42 4.83 -9.11
N PHE A 171 8.12 4.44 -7.88
CA PHE A 171 8.51 5.15 -6.66
C PHE A 171 9.71 4.45 -6.04
N ILE A 172 10.85 5.14 -6.00
CA ILE A 172 12.15 4.53 -5.69
C ILE A 172 12.79 5.30 -4.54
N ASN A 173 13.02 4.63 -3.42
CA ASN A 173 13.94 5.12 -2.40
C ASN A 173 15.22 4.27 -2.48
N ASP A 174 16.26 4.83 -3.07
CA ASP A 174 17.55 4.18 -3.34
C ASP A 174 18.66 4.75 -2.44
N TYR A 175 18.32 5.08 -1.18
CA TYR A 175 19.27 5.58 -0.19
C TYR A 175 20.61 4.82 -0.21
N LEU A 176 20.57 3.49 -0.12
CA LEU A 176 21.72 2.60 -0.27
C LEU A 176 21.28 1.28 -0.93
N PRO A 177 22.19 0.56 -1.62
CA PRO A 177 21.88 -0.72 -2.28
C PRO A 177 21.83 -1.91 -1.29
N TYR A 178 21.38 -1.68 -0.06
CA TYR A 178 21.17 -2.66 1.00
C TYR A 178 20.33 -2.04 2.13
N SER A 179 19.76 -2.89 3.00
CA SER A 179 19.04 -2.46 4.20
C SER A 179 19.95 -1.66 5.15
N ALA A 180 19.73 -0.36 5.25
CA ALA A 180 20.54 0.57 6.04
C ALA A 180 19.68 1.55 6.88
N GLY A 181 18.50 1.10 7.29
CA GLY A 181 17.49 1.90 7.97
C GLY A 181 16.24 2.11 7.12
N PRO A 182 15.09 2.42 7.74
CA PRO A 182 13.82 2.63 7.05
C PRO A 182 13.92 3.68 5.95
N SER A 183 13.49 3.33 4.74
CA SER A 183 13.60 4.15 3.53
C SER A 183 12.36 3.93 2.67
N LEU A 184 11.31 4.70 2.90
CA LEU A 184 9.99 4.43 2.33
C LEU A 184 9.94 4.81 0.84
N ALA A 185 9.37 3.94 0.01
CA ALA A 185 8.92 4.29 -1.34
C ALA A 185 7.49 4.87 -1.30
N VAL A 186 6.64 4.39 -0.39
CA VAL A 186 5.27 4.90 -0.24
C VAL A 186 4.79 4.87 1.20
N SER A 187 4.03 5.89 1.57
CA SER A 187 3.34 6.06 2.85
C SER A 187 1.89 6.45 2.61
N VAL A 188 0.95 5.61 3.07
CA VAL A 188 -0.50 5.87 2.96
C VAL A 188 -1.14 5.89 4.34
N SER A 189 -1.80 7.00 4.70
CA SER A 189 -2.55 7.11 5.95
C SER A 189 -3.81 7.93 5.75
N TYR A 190 -4.91 7.54 6.39
CA TYR A 190 -6.21 8.22 6.28
C TYR A 190 -6.62 8.46 4.82
N ALA A 191 -6.37 7.51 3.93
CA ALA A 191 -6.63 7.67 2.51
C ALA A 191 -6.97 6.32 1.87
N ASN A 192 -7.68 6.38 0.75
CA ASN A 192 -7.91 5.24 -0.12
C ASN A 192 -7.02 5.38 -1.36
N THR A 193 -6.25 4.34 -1.67
CA THR A 193 -5.21 4.39 -2.70
C THR A 193 -5.20 3.14 -3.57
N GLY A 194 -5.33 3.31 -4.88
CA GLY A 194 -5.17 2.27 -5.89
C GLY A 194 -3.85 2.43 -6.65
N PHE A 195 -3.07 1.38 -6.75
CA PHE A 195 -1.81 1.37 -7.48
C PHE A 195 -1.87 0.27 -8.54
N TYR A 196 -1.67 0.63 -9.81
CA TYR A 196 -1.87 -0.27 -10.94
C TYR A 196 -0.63 -0.25 -11.82
N TYR A 197 0.02 -1.39 -12.00
CA TYR A 197 1.26 -1.46 -12.79
C TYR A 197 2.35 -0.51 -12.27
N THR A 198 2.37 -0.26 -10.96
CA THR A 198 3.29 0.67 -10.30
C THR A 198 4.40 -0.11 -9.61
N GLN A 199 5.62 0.45 -9.58
CA GLN A 199 6.73 -0.15 -8.84
C GLN A 199 7.01 0.62 -7.55
N PHE A 200 7.27 -0.11 -6.47
CA PHE A 200 7.75 0.41 -5.19
C PHE A 200 9.06 -0.27 -4.83
N LEU A 201 10.14 0.50 -4.78
CA LEU A 201 11.47 -0.05 -4.71
C LEU A 201 12.27 0.62 -3.59
N SER A 202 12.62 -0.16 -2.56
CA SER A 202 13.62 0.22 -1.55
C SER A 202 14.26 -1.03 -0.93
N TYR A 203 14.80 -0.97 0.29
CA TYR A 203 15.36 -2.11 1.02
C TYR A 203 14.67 -2.33 2.37
N GLN A 204 14.64 -1.34 3.25
CA GLN A 204 13.95 -1.47 4.54
C GLN A 204 12.71 -0.59 4.55
N ASP A 205 11.58 -1.13 5.02
CA ASP A 205 10.33 -0.39 5.20
C ASP A 205 9.81 0.25 3.89
N THR A 206 9.82 -0.49 2.77
CA THR A 206 9.49 0.05 1.43
C THR A 206 8.05 0.59 1.31
N VAL A 207 7.07 -0.17 1.77
CA VAL A 207 5.64 0.15 1.69
C VAL A 207 5.09 0.29 3.09
N TYR A 208 4.66 1.49 3.43
CA TYR A 208 4.01 1.79 4.70
C TYR A 208 2.53 2.09 4.53
N ILE A 209 1.66 1.24 5.11
CA ILE A 209 0.22 1.51 5.19
C ILE A 209 -0.16 1.85 6.63
N GLY A 210 -0.27 3.13 6.93
CA GLY A 210 -0.54 3.66 8.27
C GLY A 210 -2.02 3.67 8.66
N LYS A 211 -2.34 4.47 9.69
CA LYS A 211 -3.66 4.53 10.32
C LYS A 211 -4.75 4.84 9.32
N LEU A 212 -5.82 4.05 9.30
CA LEU A 212 -6.97 4.25 8.42
C LEU A 212 -6.57 4.36 6.93
N GLY A 213 -5.37 3.89 6.57
CA GLY A 213 -4.91 3.77 5.19
C GLY A 213 -5.49 2.52 4.55
N SER A 214 -6.01 2.66 3.34
CA SER A 214 -6.43 1.56 2.48
C SER A 214 -5.63 1.61 1.18
N ALA A 215 -4.95 0.51 0.87
CA ALA A 215 -4.15 0.39 -0.35
C ALA A 215 -4.50 -0.88 -1.11
N TYR A 216 -4.80 -0.73 -2.40
CA TYR A 216 -5.01 -1.83 -3.35
C TYR A 216 -3.91 -1.77 -4.41
N MET A 217 -3.14 -2.84 -4.57
CA MET A 217 -2.06 -2.96 -5.55
C MET A 217 -2.39 -4.08 -6.54
N TYR A 218 -2.43 -3.75 -7.83
CA TYR A 218 -2.71 -4.69 -8.92
C TYR A 218 -1.58 -4.67 -9.94
N SER A 219 -1.00 -5.85 -10.20
CA SER A 219 0.13 -6.02 -11.12
C SER A 219 1.29 -5.05 -10.88
N CYS A 220 1.55 -4.79 -9.61
CA CYS A 220 2.66 -3.98 -9.15
C CYS A 220 3.95 -4.81 -9.02
N ILE A 221 5.08 -4.12 -8.88
CA ILE A 221 6.34 -4.72 -8.45
C ILE A 221 6.71 -4.08 -7.11
N VAL A 222 6.83 -4.88 -6.05
CA VAL A 222 7.23 -4.42 -4.71
C VAL A 222 8.56 -5.06 -4.36
N GLY A 223 9.63 -4.26 -4.32
CA GLY A 223 10.99 -4.74 -4.05
C GLY A 223 11.53 -4.25 -2.72
N GLY A 224 12.04 -5.18 -1.91
CA GLY A 224 12.61 -4.86 -0.60
C GLY A 224 13.41 -6.01 0.03
N GLN A 225 13.89 -5.78 1.24
CA GLN A 225 14.73 -6.70 2.04
C GLN A 225 14.19 -6.86 3.46
N THR A 226 14.05 -5.77 4.22
CA THR A 226 13.72 -5.81 5.64
C THR A 226 12.36 -5.21 5.92
N ASP A 227 11.44 -6.01 6.46
CA ASP A 227 10.09 -5.59 6.88
C ASP A 227 9.42 -4.69 5.83
N PHE A 228 9.63 -5.03 4.54
CA PHE A 228 9.48 -4.03 3.49
C PHE A 228 8.03 -3.78 3.09
N VAL A 229 7.09 -4.57 3.60
CA VAL A 229 5.66 -4.30 3.60
C VAL A 229 5.19 -4.23 5.05
N TYR A 230 5.02 -3.02 5.57
CA TYR A 230 4.73 -2.82 6.99
C TYR A 230 3.62 -1.80 7.25
N GLY A 231 3.07 -1.84 8.46
CA GLY A 231 2.11 -0.86 8.91
C GLY A 231 0.96 -1.42 9.74
N PHE A 232 -0.20 -0.80 9.59
CA PHE A 232 -1.39 -1.07 10.40
C PHE A 232 -2.73 -0.69 9.80
N GLY A 233 -2.76 -0.21 8.56
CA GLY A 233 -4.01 -0.12 7.79
C GLY A 233 -4.31 -1.43 7.06
N THR A 234 -5.04 -1.35 5.96
CA THR A 234 -5.40 -2.49 5.11
C THR A 234 -4.66 -2.39 3.78
N LEU A 235 -3.89 -3.43 3.44
CA LEU A 235 -3.21 -3.57 2.16
C LEU A 235 -3.71 -4.84 1.45
N TRP A 236 -4.18 -4.70 0.22
CA TRP A 236 -4.46 -5.83 -0.67
C TRP A 236 -3.52 -5.77 -1.86
N VAL A 237 -2.69 -6.79 -2.06
CA VAL A 237 -1.79 -6.94 -3.19
C VAL A 237 -2.24 -8.12 -4.03
N THR A 238 -2.45 -7.91 -5.32
CA THR A 238 -2.94 -8.96 -6.22
C THR A 238 -2.18 -8.99 -7.54
N GLU A 239 -1.98 -10.19 -8.08
CA GLU A 239 -1.36 -10.41 -9.40
C GLU A 239 -0.03 -9.65 -9.58
N SER A 240 0.74 -9.52 -8.49
CA SER A 240 1.92 -8.66 -8.39
C SER A 240 3.19 -9.47 -8.14
N GLU A 241 4.34 -8.84 -8.40
CA GLU A 241 5.67 -9.39 -8.11
C GLU A 241 6.19 -8.82 -6.78
N ILE A 242 6.52 -9.72 -5.85
CA ILE A 242 7.15 -9.40 -4.57
C ILE A 242 8.63 -9.82 -4.68
N GLN A 243 9.50 -8.83 -4.86
CA GLN A 243 10.90 -9.03 -5.21
C GLN A 243 11.82 -8.92 -3.98
N LEU A 244 12.42 -10.04 -3.59
CA LEU A 244 13.34 -10.16 -2.46
C LEU A 244 14.75 -9.73 -2.87
N ARG A 245 15.18 -8.57 -2.36
CA ARG A 245 16.53 -8.00 -2.59
C ARG A 245 17.58 -8.51 -1.60
N GLY A 246 17.12 -9.30 -0.65
CA GLY A 246 17.86 -9.92 0.45
C GLY A 246 16.85 -10.35 1.50
N CYS A 247 17.33 -10.93 2.59
CA CYS A 247 16.49 -11.29 3.74
C CYS A 247 16.91 -10.47 4.96
N GLY A 248 15.92 -10.04 5.76
CA GLY A 248 16.13 -9.36 7.02
C GLY A 248 14.81 -9.18 7.75
N GLY A 249 14.54 -9.90 8.82
CA GLY A 249 13.17 -9.89 9.37
C GLY A 249 12.20 -10.61 8.43
N GLY A 250 11.11 -9.95 8.02
CA GLY A 250 10.11 -10.56 7.12
C GLY A 250 9.73 -9.70 5.90
N ILE A 251 9.02 -10.30 4.94
CA ILE A 251 8.33 -9.52 3.89
C ILE A 251 7.31 -8.59 4.54
N THR A 252 6.47 -9.13 5.43
CA THR A 252 5.42 -8.39 6.11
C THR A 252 5.73 -8.11 7.59
N ALA A 253 5.41 -6.92 8.07
CA ALA A 253 5.52 -6.55 9.49
C ALA A 253 4.36 -5.62 9.93
N TRP A 254 3.31 -6.20 10.49
CA TRP A 254 2.14 -5.44 10.95
C TRP A 254 2.18 -5.20 12.46
N LYS A 255 1.89 -3.97 12.89
CA LYS A 255 1.73 -3.64 14.32
C LYS A 255 0.30 -3.88 14.83
N GLY A 256 -0.64 -4.18 13.94
CA GLY A 256 -2.06 -4.17 14.25
C GLY A 256 -2.56 -2.81 14.75
N THR A 257 -3.83 -2.73 15.14
CA THR A 257 -4.35 -1.46 15.66
C THR A 257 -5.45 -1.65 16.69
N ASN A 258 -5.48 -0.73 17.64
CA ASN A 258 -6.61 -0.55 18.54
C ASN A 258 -7.63 0.41 17.91
N THR A 259 -8.75 -0.14 17.45
CA THR A 259 -9.91 0.62 16.95
C THR A 259 -11.09 0.45 17.91
N THR A 260 -12.01 1.41 17.90
CA THR A 260 -13.29 1.30 18.62
C THR A 260 -14.29 0.37 17.91
N PHE A 261 -13.90 -0.22 16.79
CA PHE A 261 -14.66 -1.14 15.96
C PHE A 261 -13.81 -2.38 15.64
N GLU A 262 -14.45 -3.50 15.32
CA GLU A 262 -13.74 -4.70 14.82
C GLU A 262 -13.09 -4.38 13.48
N ASN A 263 -11.80 -4.70 13.32
CA ASN A 263 -11.07 -4.42 12.08
C ASN A 263 -10.41 -5.66 11.49
N LYS A 264 -10.24 -5.62 10.17
CA LYS A 264 -9.40 -6.55 9.41
C LYS A 264 -8.19 -5.85 8.82
N TYR A 265 -7.59 -4.94 9.58
CA TYR A 265 -6.35 -4.31 9.16
C TYR A 265 -5.26 -5.37 9.09
N GLY A 266 -4.50 -5.37 8.01
CA GLY A 266 -3.58 -6.44 7.67
C GLY A 266 -3.03 -6.27 6.25
N ALA A 267 -2.03 -7.08 5.94
CA ALA A 267 -1.55 -7.29 4.58
C ALA A 267 -2.15 -8.57 3.99
N TYR A 268 -2.75 -8.46 2.81
CA TYR A 268 -3.36 -9.57 2.09
C TYR A 268 -2.65 -9.70 0.74
N ILE A 269 -1.78 -10.71 0.62
CA ILE A 269 -1.00 -10.98 -0.59
C ILE A 269 -1.66 -12.12 -1.33
N TYR A 270 -2.33 -11.81 -2.43
CA TYR A 270 -3.23 -12.72 -3.14
C TYR A 270 -2.74 -12.97 -4.56
N LYS A 271 -2.71 -14.22 -5.03
CA LYS A 271 -2.32 -14.56 -6.43
C LYS A 271 -1.07 -13.83 -6.92
N SER A 272 -0.08 -13.69 -6.05
CA SER A 272 1.14 -12.93 -6.33
C SER A 272 2.33 -13.88 -6.38
N HIS A 273 3.43 -13.40 -6.93
CA HIS A 273 4.65 -14.19 -7.09
C HIS A 273 5.75 -13.60 -6.20
N VAL A 274 6.24 -14.41 -5.25
CA VAL A 274 7.33 -14.05 -4.36
C VAL A 274 8.61 -14.67 -4.89
N ALA A 275 9.58 -13.84 -5.26
CA ALA A 275 10.83 -14.32 -5.83
C ALA A 275 12.03 -13.44 -5.51
N LYS A 276 13.22 -14.03 -5.61
CA LYS A 276 14.49 -13.31 -5.64
C LYS A 276 14.43 -12.21 -6.70
N ALA A 277 14.74 -10.97 -6.31
CA ALA A 277 14.86 -9.83 -7.21
C ALA A 277 15.96 -10.03 -8.27
N ASN A 278 16.95 -10.87 -7.94
CA ASN A 278 18.03 -11.27 -8.82
C ASN A 278 18.40 -12.73 -8.57
N SER A 279 18.45 -13.54 -9.63
CA SER A 279 18.86 -14.95 -9.60
C SER A 279 20.23 -15.23 -8.97
N THR A 280 21.13 -14.23 -8.89
CA THR A 280 22.45 -14.38 -8.27
C THR A 280 22.42 -14.25 -6.74
N LEU A 281 21.28 -13.89 -6.14
CA LEU A 281 21.16 -13.81 -4.68
C LEU A 281 21.19 -15.21 -4.07
N ASN A 282 22.17 -15.45 -3.21
CA ASN A 282 22.29 -16.68 -2.44
C ASN A 282 21.51 -16.57 -1.13
N ILE A 283 20.18 -16.65 -1.22
CA ILE A 283 19.24 -16.49 -0.10
C ILE A 283 18.20 -17.63 -0.02
N THR A 284 18.57 -18.81 -0.53
CA THR A 284 17.69 -19.99 -0.51
C THR A 284 17.35 -20.38 0.93
N HIS A 285 16.05 -20.48 1.24
CA HIS A 285 15.51 -20.77 2.57
C HIS A 285 15.89 -19.77 3.68
N GLU A 286 16.10 -18.49 3.34
CA GLU A 286 16.52 -17.46 4.30
C GLU A 286 15.44 -16.43 4.63
N CYS A 287 14.47 -16.20 3.75
CA CYS A 287 13.50 -15.11 3.86
C CYS A 287 12.20 -15.55 4.54
N ALA A 288 11.70 -14.78 5.50
CA ALA A 288 10.41 -15.05 6.14
C ALA A 288 9.27 -14.30 5.44
N LEU A 289 8.07 -14.90 5.39
CA LEU A 289 6.85 -14.26 4.90
C LEU A 289 6.44 -13.05 5.75
N GLY A 290 6.82 -13.06 7.02
CA GLY A 290 6.59 -11.94 7.92
C GLY A 290 7.03 -12.22 9.33
N ARG A 291 6.94 -11.17 10.15
CA ARG A 291 7.15 -11.24 11.59
C ARG A 291 6.28 -10.20 12.31
N PRO A 292 5.83 -10.48 13.55
CA PRO A 292 4.88 -9.64 14.24
C PRO A 292 5.54 -8.38 14.80
N TRP A 293 5.40 -7.23 14.13
CA TRP A 293 5.85 -5.96 14.72
C TRP A 293 5.12 -5.68 16.05
N ASN A 294 3.88 -6.17 16.20
CA ASN A 294 3.20 -6.32 17.48
C ASN A 294 2.33 -7.59 17.48
N ALA A 295 1.80 -7.99 18.64
CA ALA A 295 1.00 -9.21 18.79
C ALA A 295 -0.38 -9.16 18.12
N GLN A 296 -0.79 -8.01 17.60
CA GLN A 296 -1.98 -7.86 16.75
C GLN A 296 -1.63 -7.93 15.24
N HIS A 297 -0.45 -8.44 14.88
CA HIS A 297 -0.03 -8.60 13.49
C HIS A 297 -1.06 -9.40 12.71
N ARG A 298 -1.34 -8.95 11.48
CA ARG A 298 -2.14 -9.69 10.50
C ARG A 298 -1.48 -9.62 9.14
N SER A 299 -1.08 -10.77 8.61
CA SER A 299 -0.72 -10.94 7.22
C SER A 299 -1.20 -12.30 6.73
N ILE A 300 -1.70 -12.33 5.50
CA ILE A 300 -2.17 -13.53 4.84
C ILE A 300 -1.58 -13.57 3.44
N PHE A 301 -0.87 -14.65 3.12
CA PHE A 301 -0.54 -15.01 1.74
C PHE A 301 -1.59 -16.03 1.28
N ALA A 302 -2.08 -15.89 0.06
CA ALA A 302 -3.12 -16.76 -0.45
C ALA A 302 -2.98 -16.97 -1.96
N LEU A 303 -3.03 -18.23 -2.40
CA LEU A 303 -2.93 -18.64 -3.80
C LEU A 303 -1.68 -18.06 -4.49
N SER A 304 -0.61 -17.82 -3.74
CA SER A 304 0.60 -17.16 -4.19
C SER A 304 1.72 -18.18 -4.40
N TYR A 305 2.59 -17.89 -5.37
CA TYR A 305 3.78 -18.69 -5.60
C TYR A 305 4.92 -18.18 -4.73
N LEU A 306 5.62 -19.09 -4.06
CA LEU A 306 6.78 -18.84 -3.21
C LEU A 306 8.01 -19.55 -3.80
N ASP A 307 9.01 -18.79 -4.23
CA ASP A 307 10.28 -19.37 -4.69
C ASP A 307 11.10 -19.99 -3.55
N ASP A 308 12.27 -20.56 -3.87
CA ASP A 308 13.11 -21.29 -2.94
C ASP A 308 13.80 -20.40 -1.89
N SER A 309 13.59 -19.09 -1.91
CA SER A 309 14.14 -18.18 -0.90
C SER A 309 13.40 -18.24 0.44
N ILE A 310 12.13 -18.69 0.45
CA ILE A 310 11.30 -18.65 1.65
C ILE A 310 11.72 -19.74 2.65
N GLN A 311 11.83 -19.36 3.93
CA GLN A 311 12.16 -20.29 5.00
C GLN A 311 11.09 -21.40 5.10
N PRO A 312 11.46 -22.65 5.44
CA PRO A 312 10.52 -23.77 5.56
C PRO A 312 9.44 -23.59 6.62
N ASN A 313 9.63 -22.74 7.63
CA ASN A 313 8.60 -22.39 8.63
C ASN A 313 7.69 -21.23 8.17
N GLY A 314 8.02 -20.50 7.11
CA GLY A 314 7.20 -19.41 6.55
C GLY A 314 7.34 -18.12 7.35
N TYR A 315 6.55 -17.99 8.41
CA TYR A 315 6.63 -16.87 9.34
C TYR A 315 7.62 -17.14 10.48
N ILE A 316 8.10 -16.05 11.08
CA ILE A 316 8.99 -16.08 12.23
C ILE A 316 8.43 -15.20 13.35
N GLU A 317 8.86 -15.49 14.58
CA GLU A 317 8.64 -14.61 15.72
C GLU A 317 9.41 -13.29 15.55
N TRP A 318 9.06 -12.25 16.31
CA TRP A 318 9.80 -11.00 16.26
C TRP A 318 11.26 -11.16 16.70
N SER A 319 11.48 -11.87 17.82
CA SER A 319 12.80 -12.35 18.28
C SER A 319 12.62 -13.39 19.37
N SER A 320 13.64 -14.21 19.66
CA SER A 320 13.56 -15.22 20.72
C SER A 320 13.32 -14.65 22.13
N SER A 321 13.78 -13.42 22.40
CA SER A 321 13.58 -12.75 23.70
C SER A 321 12.28 -11.94 23.79
N ASP A 322 11.67 -11.64 22.65
CA ASP A 322 10.43 -10.87 22.52
C ASP A 322 9.67 -11.42 21.30
N PRO A 323 8.96 -12.56 21.43
CA PRO A 323 8.36 -13.25 20.28
C PRO A 323 7.21 -12.49 19.63
N ARG A 324 6.46 -11.73 20.44
CA ARG A 324 5.24 -10.98 20.06
C ARG A 324 4.16 -11.83 19.38
N VAL A 325 4.07 -13.12 19.68
CA VAL A 325 3.00 -13.99 19.18
C VAL A 325 1.98 -14.27 20.29
N ASN A 326 0.70 -14.11 20.00
CA ASN A 326 -0.40 -14.53 20.87
C ASN A 326 -1.68 -14.86 20.05
N PHE A 327 -2.79 -15.11 20.73
CA PHE A 327 -4.07 -15.47 20.09
C PHE A 327 -4.66 -14.41 19.13
N ASN A 328 -4.17 -13.16 19.15
CA ASN A 328 -4.56 -12.10 18.21
C ASN A 328 -3.64 -12.02 16.97
N THR A 329 -2.55 -12.78 16.96
CA THR A 329 -1.60 -12.81 15.86
C THR A 329 -2.14 -13.68 14.73
N THR A 330 -2.24 -13.13 13.53
CA THR A 330 -2.62 -13.86 12.31
C THR A 330 -1.47 -13.81 11.33
N MET A 331 -0.70 -14.89 11.27
CA MET A 331 0.40 -15.07 10.32
C MET A 331 0.06 -16.32 9.52
N ALA A 332 -0.56 -16.12 8.36
CA ALA A 332 -1.25 -17.20 7.69
C ALA A 332 -0.94 -17.33 6.19
N GLU A 333 -1.15 -18.54 5.70
CA GLU A 333 -1.11 -18.95 4.30
C GLU A 333 -2.47 -19.60 3.94
N PHE A 334 -2.85 -19.55 2.67
CA PHE A 334 -3.99 -20.28 2.14
C PHE A 334 -3.68 -20.77 0.72
N HIS A 335 -3.41 -22.07 0.59
CA HIS A 335 -3.13 -22.70 -0.70
C HIS A 335 -1.99 -22.01 -1.47
N ASP A 336 -0.98 -21.52 -0.76
CA ASP A 336 0.27 -21.08 -1.36
C ASP A 336 1.06 -22.30 -1.88
N PHE A 337 1.94 -22.07 -2.85
CA PHE A 337 2.62 -23.16 -3.57
C PHE A 337 3.99 -22.73 -4.07
N GLY A 338 4.76 -23.67 -4.60
CA GLY A 338 6.13 -23.43 -5.06
C GLY A 338 7.19 -23.99 -4.11
N PRO A 339 8.48 -23.93 -4.48
CA PRO A 339 9.56 -24.56 -3.72
C PRO A 339 9.76 -23.98 -2.31
N GLY A 340 9.31 -22.75 -2.04
CA GLY A 340 9.34 -22.14 -0.71
C GLY A 340 8.20 -22.55 0.24
N PHE A 341 7.20 -23.29 -0.27
CA PHE A 341 6.09 -23.79 0.53
C PHE A 341 6.39 -25.20 1.07
N ASN A 342 6.32 -25.37 2.39
CA ASN A 342 6.57 -26.65 3.06
C ASN A 342 5.58 -26.87 4.20
N LEU A 343 4.47 -27.56 3.91
CA LEU A 343 3.39 -27.80 4.87
C LEU A 343 3.87 -28.47 6.17
N THR A 344 4.69 -29.53 6.07
CA THR A 344 5.20 -30.23 7.26
C THR A 344 6.01 -29.32 8.17
N ALA A 345 6.81 -28.41 7.61
CA ALA A 345 7.57 -27.46 8.40
C ALA A 345 6.70 -26.31 8.94
N ARG A 346 5.62 -25.91 8.25
CA ARG A 346 4.61 -24.97 8.81
C ARG A 346 3.93 -25.56 10.04
N GLU A 347 3.47 -26.81 9.95
CA GLU A 347 2.82 -27.52 11.05
C GLU A 347 3.75 -27.72 12.26
N ALA A 348 5.04 -27.92 12.02
CA ALA A 348 6.05 -28.05 13.07
C ALA A 348 6.40 -26.71 13.77
N ALA A 349 6.10 -25.56 13.15
CA ALA A 349 6.46 -24.24 13.65
C ALA A 349 5.62 -23.75 14.85
N SER A 350 5.04 -24.66 15.65
CA SER A 350 4.44 -24.38 16.97
C SER A 350 3.43 -23.22 16.99
N ASN A 351 2.54 -23.16 16.00
CA ASN A 351 1.50 -22.13 15.82
C ASN A 351 2.00 -20.72 15.42
N VAL A 352 3.24 -20.57 14.95
CA VAL A 352 3.70 -19.30 14.33
C VAL A 352 3.05 -19.11 12.97
N THR A 353 3.03 -20.15 12.13
CA THR A 353 2.39 -20.11 10.81
C THR A 353 1.09 -20.89 10.81
N ILE A 354 0.03 -20.26 10.31
CA ILE A 354 -1.32 -20.82 10.21
C ILE A 354 -1.59 -21.18 8.75
N GLU A 355 -1.72 -22.47 8.42
CA GLU A 355 -2.31 -22.87 7.14
C GLU A 355 -3.83 -22.86 7.28
N MET A 356 -4.51 -21.95 6.60
CA MET A 356 -5.95 -21.78 6.72
C MET A 356 -6.72 -22.86 5.96
N THR A 357 -7.79 -23.37 6.56
CA THR A 357 -8.84 -24.06 5.83
C THR A 357 -9.66 -23.08 4.98
N PRO A 358 -10.43 -23.55 3.98
CA PRO A 358 -11.34 -22.69 3.21
C PRO A 358 -12.33 -21.91 4.09
N LYS A 359 -12.77 -22.48 5.22
CA LYS A 359 -13.68 -21.83 6.15
C LYS A 359 -13.00 -20.68 6.90
N GLU A 360 -11.74 -20.85 7.29
CA GLU A 360 -10.95 -19.83 7.98
C GLU A 360 -10.52 -18.69 7.04
N TYR A 361 -10.26 -19.01 5.76
CA TYR A 361 -9.91 -18.01 4.75
C TYR A 361 -11.12 -17.24 4.21
N ALA A 362 -12.32 -17.84 4.19
CA ALA A 362 -13.53 -17.22 3.63
C ALA A 362 -13.76 -15.74 4.05
N PRO A 363 -13.58 -15.33 5.32
CA PRO A 363 -13.74 -13.94 5.75
C PRO A 363 -12.71 -12.94 5.19
N TYR A 364 -11.64 -13.41 4.53
CA TYR A 364 -10.57 -12.60 3.97
C TYR A 364 -10.48 -12.72 2.44
N SER A 365 -11.39 -13.47 1.83
CA SER A 365 -11.26 -13.95 0.45
C SER A 365 -11.43 -12.88 -0.64
N THR A 366 -11.88 -11.67 -0.31
CA THR A 366 -12.07 -10.57 -1.28
C THR A 366 -11.75 -9.21 -0.67
N PRO A 367 -11.39 -8.20 -1.50
CA PRO A 367 -11.22 -6.82 -1.04
C PRO A 367 -12.39 -6.28 -0.21
N ALA A 368 -13.63 -6.56 -0.64
CA ALA A 368 -14.83 -6.06 0.04
C ALA A 368 -14.97 -6.59 1.47
N LEU A 369 -14.39 -7.75 1.78
CA LEU A 369 -14.46 -8.36 3.11
C LEU A 369 -13.43 -7.80 4.10
N VAL A 370 -12.44 -7.04 3.63
CA VAL A 370 -11.33 -6.51 4.46
C VAL A 370 -11.20 -4.99 4.43
N PHE A 371 -11.62 -4.34 3.33
CA PHE A 371 -11.65 -2.88 3.26
C PHE A 371 -12.87 -2.33 3.99
N GLN A 372 -12.63 -1.38 4.88
CA GLN A 372 -13.64 -0.80 5.75
C GLN A 372 -13.81 0.69 5.46
N TYR A 373 -15.04 1.19 5.61
CA TYR A 373 -15.31 2.61 5.61
C TYR A 373 -14.62 3.24 6.83
N PRO A 374 -13.92 4.37 6.65
CA PRO A 374 -13.19 4.98 7.75
C PRO A 374 -14.17 5.42 8.85
N PHE A 375 -13.71 5.33 10.11
CA PHE A 375 -14.44 5.68 11.34
C PHE A 375 -15.64 4.79 11.69
N SER A 376 -16.44 4.32 10.73
CA SER A 376 -17.57 3.43 10.99
C SER A 376 -17.15 1.97 11.15
N GLY A 377 -16.07 1.55 10.48
CA GLY A 377 -15.63 0.15 10.48
C GLY A 377 -16.52 -0.79 9.64
N ALA A 378 -17.53 -0.27 8.93
CA ALA A 378 -18.34 -1.10 8.05
C ALA A 378 -17.50 -1.64 6.89
N PHE A 379 -17.59 -2.94 6.58
CA PHE A 379 -16.90 -3.54 5.43
C PHE A 379 -17.52 -3.13 4.09
N GLY A 380 -16.79 -3.35 2.99
CA GLY A 380 -17.26 -3.08 1.62
C GLY A 380 -16.86 -1.72 1.05
N ASN A 381 -15.87 -1.04 1.64
CA ASN A 381 -15.35 0.22 1.10
C ASN A 381 -14.41 -0.05 -0.08
N VAL A 382 -14.97 -0.36 -1.25
CA VAL A 382 -14.22 -0.76 -2.45
C VAL A 382 -14.52 0.09 -3.69
N ALA A 383 -15.44 1.05 -3.60
CA ALA A 383 -15.86 1.85 -4.77
C ALA A 383 -14.74 2.72 -5.38
N TRP A 384 -13.64 2.93 -4.66
CA TRP A 384 -12.44 3.64 -5.13
C TRP A 384 -11.46 2.73 -5.88
N ILE A 385 -11.66 1.41 -5.85
CA ILE A 385 -10.84 0.44 -6.59
C ILE A 385 -11.25 0.46 -8.07
N ASP A 386 -10.26 0.47 -8.95
CA ASP A 386 -10.46 0.21 -10.38
C ASP A 386 -10.56 -1.31 -10.57
N GLU A 387 -11.77 -1.79 -10.81
CA GLU A 387 -12.05 -3.20 -11.03
C GLU A 387 -11.54 -3.70 -12.40
N TYR A 388 -11.26 -2.78 -13.34
CA TYR A 388 -10.86 -3.10 -14.72
C TYR A 388 -9.60 -2.33 -15.13
N PRO A 389 -8.48 -2.49 -14.41
CA PRO A 389 -7.29 -1.66 -14.60
C PRO A 389 -6.56 -1.91 -15.93
N ARG A 390 -6.86 -3.01 -16.63
CA ARG A 390 -6.24 -3.34 -17.93
C ARG A 390 -6.72 -2.38 -19.02
N ALA A 391 -5.77 -1.72 -19.69
CA ALA A 391 -6.00 -0.77 -20.79
C ALA A 391 -5.90 -1.38 -22.19
#